data_AF-A0A0Q7Z1Q3-F1
#
_entry.id   AF-A0A0Q7Z1Q3-F1
#
_cell.length_a   1.000
_cell.length_b   1.000
_cell.length_c   1.000
_cell.angle_alpha   90.00
_cell.angle_beta   90.00
_cell.angle_gamma   90.00
#
_symmetry.space_group_name_H-M   'P 1'
#
loop_
_entity.id
_entity.type
_entity.pdbx_description
1 polymer ?
#
loop_
_entity_poly.entity_id
_entity_poly.type
_entity_poly.pdbx_seq_one_letter_code
_entity_poly.pdbx_strand_id
1 'polypeptide(L)'
;MDILSLLGLFLSVVFAALAWRRTRGLPEASVIRWLAPLFVVAAVPLGIFAWWGQYTPAGRRAFDEMDGLYPLAAGVLTLLLTATAALVGIWARRQAGR
;
A
#
# COMPACT_ATOMS: atom_id res chain seq x y z
N MET A 1 10.65 2.73 14.34
CA MET A 1 10.90 1.73 13.30
C MET A 1 11.75 2.38 12.23
N ASP A 2 12.91 1.82 11.96
CA ASP A 2 13.85 2.25 10.93
C ASP A 2 13.39 1.83 9.51
N ILE A 3 13.83 2.57 8.49
CA ILE A 3 13.45 2.35 7.08
C ILE A 3 13.74 0.92 6.62
N LEU A 4 14.79 0.30 7.15
CA LEU A 4 15.15 -1.09 6.87
C LEU A 4 14.09 -2.06 7.39
N SER A 5 13.46 -1.77 8.52
CA SER A 5 12.34 -2.55 9.05
C SER A 5 11.08 -2.42 8.18
N LEU A 6 10.80 -1.24 7.64
CA LEU A 6 9.67 -1.03 6.72
C LEU A 6 9.88 -1.73 5.38
N LEU A 7 11.10 -1.65 4.84
CA LEU A 7 11.50 -2.38 3.63
C LEU A 7 11.46 -3.88 3.87
N GLY A 8 11.95 -4.34 5.03
CA GLY A 8 11.91 -5.74 5.45
C GLY A 8 10.47 -6.25 5.57
N LEU A 9 9.57 -5.48 6.18
CA LEU A 9 8.15 -5.83 6.27
C LEU A 9 7.52 -5.91 4.88
N PHE A 10 7.80 -4.94 4.01
CA PHE A 10 7.29 -4.94 2.65
C PHE A 10 7.79 -6.15 1.84
N LEU A 11 9.08 -6.44 1.89
CA LEU A 11 9.67 -7.61 1.23
C LEU A 11 9.09 -8.90 1.80
N SER A 12 8.86 -8.98 3.11
CA SER A 12 8.23 -10.14 3.77
C SER A 12 6.80 -10.36 3.28
N VAL A 13 6.03 -9.28 3.11
CA VAL A 13 4.66 -9.33 2.57
C VAL A 13 4.67 -9.75 1.10
N VAL A 14 5.61 -9.23 0.30
CA VAL A 14 5.77 -9.63 -1.11
C VAL A 14 6.18 -11.10 -1.21
N PHE A 15 7.13 -11.55 -0.39
CA PHE A 15 7.59 -12.94 -0.38
C PHE A 15 6.49 -13.87 0.11
N ALA A 16 5.73 -13.49 1.13
CA ALA A 16 4.56 -14.21 1.60
C ALA A 16 3.49 -14.30 0.51
N ALA A 17 3.23 -13.21 -0.23
CA ALA A 17 2.29 -13.21 -1.36
C ALA A 17 2.76 -14.09 -2.52
N LEU A 18 4.06 -14.11 -2.84
CA LEU A 18 4.65 -14.96 -3.86
C LEU A 18 4.67 -16.44 -3.46
N ALA A 19 5.02 -16.73 -2.20
CA ALA A 19 4.98 -18.07 -1.62
C ALA A 19 3.54 -18.59 -1.58
N TRP A 20 2.60 -17.74 -1.15
CA TRP A 20 1.16 -18.02 -1.14
C TRP A 20 0.61 -18.32 -2.54
N ARG A 21 1.02 -17.54 -3.55
CA ARG A 21 0.68 -17.74 -4.97
C ARG A 21 1.17 -19.09 -5.51
N ARG A 22 2.24 -19.64 -4.93
CA ARG A 22 2.79 -20.95 -5.29
C ARG A 22 2.02 -22.10 -4.65
N THR A 23 1.31 -21.87 -3.53
CA THR A 23 0.74 -22.94 -2.69
C THR A 23 -0.79 -23.02 -2.65
N ARG A 24 -1.56 -22.05 -3.16
CA ARG A 24 -3.03 -22.16 -3.23
C ARG A 24 -3.59 -21.72 -4.58
N GLY A 25 -4.69 -22.37 -4.98
CA GLY A 25 -5.50 -21.97 -6.12
C GLY A 25 -5.84 -20.48 -6.08
N LEU A 26 -6.00 -19.88 -7.26
CA LEU A 26 -6.25 -18.45 -7.42
C LEU A 26 -7.40 -18.03 -6.49
N PRO A 27 -7.29 -16.89 -5.77
CA PRO A 27 -8.37 -16.39 -4.93
C PRO A 27 -9.66 -16.31 -5.74
N GLU A 28 -10.80 -16.62 -5.12
CA GLU A 28 -12.09 -16.58 -5.82
C GLU A 28 -12.31 -15.21 -6.48
N ALA A 29 -12.94 -15.20 -7.67
CA ALA A 29 -13.22 -13.98 -8.42
C ALA A 29 -13.96 -12.90 -7.59
N SER A 30 -14.78 -13.36 -6.65
CA SER A 30 -15.47 -12.55 -5.64
C SER A 30 -14.49 -11.75 -4.77
N VAL A 31 -13.44 -12.40 -4.24
CA VAL A 31 -12.41 -11.79 -3.37
C VAL A 31 -11.60 -10.76 -4.15
N ILE A 32 -11.17 -11.11 -5.37
CA ILE A 32 -10.34 -10.25 -6.22
C ILE A 32 -11.04 -8.93 -6.53
N ARG A 33 -12.36 -8.98 -6.75
CA ARG A 33 -13.20 -7.81 -7.03
C ARG A 33 -13.15 -6.78 -5.91
N TRP A 34 -13.00 -7.21 -4.66
CA TRP A 34 -13.01 -6.35 -3.49
C TRP A 34 -11.62 -5.84 -3.08
N LEU A 35 -10.55 -6.52 -3.47
CA LEU A 35 -9.18 -6.14 -3.10
C LEU A 35 -8.75 -4.76 -3.66
N ALA A 36 -9.06 -4.49 -4.93
CA ALA A 36 -8.71 -3.21 -5.55
C ALA A 36 -9.36 -2.00 -4.85
N PRO A 37 -10.70 -1.94 -4.64
CA PRO A 37 -11.31 -0.83 -3.92
C PRO A 37 -10.86 -0.76 -2.46
N LEU A 38 -10.61 -1.89 -1.80
CA LEU A 38 -10.08 -1.92 -0.43
C LEU A 38 -8.72 -1.22 -0.34
N PHE A 39 -7.79 -1.54 -1.24
CA PHE A 39 -6.47 -0.91 -1.26
C PHE A 39 -6.52 0.58 -1.60
N VAL A 40 -7.43 1.00 -2.48
CA VAL A 40 -7.66 2.42 -2.77
C VAL A 40 -8.19 3.14 -1.53
N VAL A 41 -9.20 2.59 -0.86
CA VAL A 41 -9.78 3.16 0.36
C VAL A 41 -8.75 3.27 1.48
N ALA A 42 -7.84 2.30 1.61
CA ALA A 42 -6.73 2.37 2.56
C ALA A 42 -5.64 3.38 2.17
N ALA A 43 -5.37 3.54 0.87
CA ALA A 43 -4.33 4.45 0.37
C ALA A 43 -4.70 5.94 0.54
N VAL A 44 -5.99 6.28 0.41
CA VAL A 44 -6.49 7.67 0.50
C VAL A 44 -6.15 8.37 1.84
N PRO A 45 -6.53 7.84 3.02
CA PRO A 45 -6.23 8.51 4.28
C PRO A 45 -4.72 8.59 4.55
N LEU A 46 -3.96 7.56 4.16
CA LEU A 46 -2.50 7.57 4.25
C LEU A 46 -1.89 8.65 3.35
N GLY A 47 -2.44 8.85 2.15
CA GLY A 47 -1.98 9.87 1.21
C GLY A 47 -2.28 11.27 1.69
N ILE A 48 -3.48 11.49 2.24
CA ILE A 48 -3.88 12.75 2.87
C ILE A 48 -2.95 13.05 4.05
N PHE A 49 -2.70 12.05 4.91
CA PHE A 49 -1.81 12.19 6.06
C PHE A 49 -0.37 12.49 5.63
N ALA A 50 0.17 11.78 4.65
CA ALA A 50 1.51 12.01 4.11
C ALA A 50 1.65 13.42 3.51
N TRP A 51 0.66 13.83 2.70
CA TRP A 51 0.63 15.17 2.11
C TRP A 51 0.58 16.25 3.20
N TRP A 52 -0.35 16.10 4.15
CA TRP A 52 -0.51 17.05 5.23
C TRP A 52 0.76 17.17 6.08
N GLY A 53 1.32 16.02 6.48
CA GLY A 53 2.49 15.94 7.34
C GLY A 53 3.78 16.49 6.71
N GLN A 54 3.95 16.35 5.39
CA GLN A 54 5.15 16.87 4.71
C GLN A 54 5.00 18.30 4.18
N TYR A 55 3.84 18.65 3.63
CA TYR A 55 3.73 19.89 2.85
C TYR A 55 3.06 21.03 3.62
N THR A 56 2.34 20.76 4.71
CA THR A 56 1.73 21.84 5.51
C THR A 56 2.63 22.27 6.68
N PRO A 57 2.65 23.58 7.05
CA PRO A 57 3.41 24.05 8.20
C PRO A 57 2.98 23.42 9.52
N ALA A 58 1.67 23.17 9.70
CA ALA A 58 1.15 22.53 10.90
C ALA A 58 1.59 21.06 11.00
N GLY A 59 1.53 20.32 9.88
CA GLY A 59 1.96 18.93 9.83
C GLY A 59 3.45 18.74 10.04
N ARG A 60 4.29 19.59 9.43
CA ARG A 60 5.74 19.54 9.64
C ARG A 60 6.11 19.78 11.10
N ARG A 61 5.56 20.83 11.73
CA ARG A 61 5.82 21.10 13.16
C ARG A 61 5.37 19.96 14.07
N ALA A 62 4.27 19.27 13.74
CA ALA A 62 3.76 18.15 14.53
C ALA A 62 4.65 16.90 14.46
N PHE A 63 5.48 16.75 13.42
CA PHE A 63 6.34 15.59 13.20
C PHE A 63 7.82 15.94 13.01
N ASP A 64 8.21 17.18 13.31
CA ASP A 64 9.59 17.68 13.23
C ASP A 64 10.51 16.94 14.20
N GLU A 65 9.97 16.54 15.36
CA GLU A 65 10.72 15.79 16.39
C GLU A 65 11.17 14.39 15.94
N MET A 66 10.61 13.87 14.84
CA MET A 66 10.96 12.56 14.27
C MET A 66 11.43 12.65 12.82
N ASP A 67 12.05 13.76 12.42
CA ASP A 67 12.57 14.02 11.07
C ASP A 67 11.51 13.83 9.95
N GLY A 68 10.22 13.98 10.26
CA GLY A 68 9.14 13.74 9.30
C GLY A 68 9.02 12.29 8.82
N LEU A 69 9.60 11.32 9.56
CA LEU A 69 9.67 9.91 9.15
C LEU A 69 8.28 9.27 8.99
N TYR A 70 7.31 9.60 9.86
CA TYR A 70 5.95 9.04 9.79
C TYR A 70 5.18 9.50 8.55
N PRO A 71 5.07 10.81 8.24
CA PRO A 71 4.51 11.27 6.97
C PRO A 71 5.19 10.65 5.74
N LEU A 72 6.52 10.49 5.77
CA LEU A 72 7.27 9.84 4.68
C LEU A 72 6.90 8.37 4.52
N ALA A 73 6.91 7.60 5.61
CA ALA A 73 6.52 6.20 5.60
C ALA A 73 5.08 6.01 5.11
N ALA A 74 4.16 6.88 5.52
CA ALA A 74 2.79 6.87 5.03
C ALA A 74 2.71 7.14 3.53
N GLY A 75 3.51 8.08 3.01
CA GLY A 75 3.57 8.36 1.57
C GLY A 75 4.08 7.17 0.75
N VAL A 76 5.13 6.50 1.23
CA VAL A 76 5.62 5.25 0.62
C VAL A 76 4.55 4.16 0.64
N LEU A 77 3.85 4.00 1.76
CA LEU A 77 2.79 3.00 1.89
C LEU A 77 1.60 3.30 0.96
N THR A 78 1.22 4.57 0.79
CA THR A 78 0.22 5.00 -0.19
C THR A 78 0.60 4.62 -1.61
N LEU A 79 1.87 4.83 -2.01
CA LEU A 79 2.35 4.45 -3.34
C LEU A 79 2.27 2.95 -3.56
N LEU A 80 2.69 2.15 -2.57
CA LEU A 80 2.65 0.69 -2.63
C LEU A 80 1.22 0.16 -2.73
N LEU A 81 0.30 0.68 -1.92
CA LEU A 81 -1.12 0.28 -1.95
C LEU A 81 -1.77 0.66 -3.29
N THR A 82 -1.48 1.86 -3.80
CA THR A 82 -2.02 2.33 -5.09
C THR A 82 -1.48 1.50 -6.25
N ALA A 83 -0.19 1.19 -6.27
CA ALA A 83 0.42 0.32 -7.27
C ALA A 83 -0.18 -1.10 -7.22
N THR A 84 -0.36 -1.65 -6.01
CA THR A 84 -0.98 -2.97 -5.82
C THR A 84 -2.44 -2.97 -6.28
N ALA A 85 -3.21 -1.93 -5.97
CA ALA A 85 -4.58 -1.76 -6.45
C ALA A 85 -4.64 -1.74 -7.98
N ALA A 86 -3.73 -1.01 -8.63
CA ALA A 86 -3.65 -0.96 -10.09
C ALA A 86 -3.33 -2.33 -10.70
N LEU A 87 -2.36 -3.06 -10.13
CA LEU A 87 -1.99 -4.41 -10.58
C LEU A 87 -3.15 -5.39 -10.45
N VAL A 88 -3.84 -5.39 -9.29
CA VAL A 88 -5.04 -6.23 -9.07
C VAL A 88 -6.15 -5.84 -10.02
N GLY A 89 -6.41 -4.55 -10.23
CA GLY A 89 -7.43 -4.07 -11.17
C GLY A 89 -7.15 -4.47 -12.62
N ILE A 90 -5.90 -4.37 -13.08
CA ILE A 90 -5.49 -4.86 -14.40
C ILE A 90 -5.69 -6.37 -14.51
N TRP A 91 -5.28 -7.13 -13.50
CA TRP A 91 -5.39 -8.58 -13.50
C TRP A 91 -6.85 -9.07 -13.45
N ALA A 92 -7.72 -8.42 -12.68
CA ALA A 92 -9.15 -8.70 -12.64
C ALA A 92 -9.82 -8.48 -14.01
N ARG A 93 -9.51 -7.35 -14.67
CA ARG A 93 -10.02 -7.05 -16.02
C ARG A 93 -9.59 -8.09 -17.06
N ARG A 94 -8.36 -8.60 -16.97
CA ARG A 94 -7.84 -9.67 -17.86
C ARG A 94 -8.49 -11.04 -17.66
N GLN A 95 -9.17 -11.25 -16.54
CA GLN A 95 -9.92 -12.49 -16.28
C GLN A 95 -11.37 -12.38 -16.72
N ALA A 96 -11.98 -11.19 -16.62
CA ALA A 96 -13.37 -10.98 -17.04
C ALA A 96 -13.57 -10.96 -18.57
N GLY A 97 -12.50 -10.73 -19.35
CA GLY A 97 -12.52 -10.75 -20.82
C GLY A 97 -12.08 -12.08 -21.46
N ARG A 98 -11.87 -13.12 -20.66
CA ARG A 98 -11.66 -14.51 -21.10
C ARG A 98 -12.89 -15.32 -20.75
#